data_AF-A0A369AVU6-F1
#
_entry.id   AF-A0A369AVU6-F1
#
_cell.length_a   1.000
_cell.length_b   1.000
_cell.length_c   1.000
_cell.angle_alpha   90.00
_cell.angle_beta   90.00
_cell.angle_gamma   90.00
#
_symmetry.space_group_name_H-M   'P 1'
#
loop_
_entity.id
_entity.type
_entity.pdbx_description
1 polymer ?
#
loop_
_entity_poly.entity_id
_entity_poly.type
_entity_poly.pdbx_seq_one_letter_code
_entity_poly.pdbx_strand_id
1 'polypeptide(L)'
;MRKTKNLLRGIVGLILCFSMIASFSVNVFAFENNTKETSGKTTSYSRVVTKQQAVERIMKVSNVSSSKAETILAEAEAIAESVKDGDRMSLMASASTYYKEFIIENDYGAGFTVEAGCLLLITRYSSGHEYISSIIDDWTIPSGSGTYTWEEAYCISELQGSSKVYLGARGVIEVAVNTSTSGGIQFKNELVSVGFTVSTSIGSTYYCRKVKSWDGTYYHPFI
;
A
#
# COMPACT_ATOMS: atom_id res chain seq x y z
N MET A 1 -73.32 5.36 4.64
CA MET A 1 -72.36 6.21 5.38
C MET A 1 -71.66 5.42 6.48
N ARG A 2 -70.47 4.82 6.24
CA ARG A 2 -69.55 4.28 7.30
C ARG A 2 -68.34 3.54 6.67
N LYS A 3 -67.55 4.17 5.79
CA LYS A 3 -66.29 3.55 5.29
C LYS A 3 -65.10 4.49 5.08
N THR A 4 -65.24 5.80 5.28
CA THR A 4 -64.17 6.77 4.98
C THR A 4 -63.33 7.23 6.17
N LYS A 5 -63.64 6.81 7.42
CA LYS A 5 -62.92 7.28 8.62
C LYS A 5 -61.64 6.51 8.97
N ASN A 6 -61.37 5.36 8.34
CA ASN A 6 -60.22 4.53 8.68
C ASN A 6 -58.99 4.78 7.77
N LEU A 7 -59.16 5.39 6.60
CA LEU A 7 -58.05 5.69 5.69
C LEU A 7 -57.22 6.90 6.16
N LEU A 8 -57.86 7.87 6.83
CA LEU A 8 -57.21 9.10 7.26
C LEU A 8 -56.27 8.91 8.47
N ARG A 9 -56.50 7.85 9.28
CA ARG A 9 -55.65 7.55 10.45
C ARG A 9 -54.34 6.84 10.08
N GLY A 10 -54.29 6.14 8.95
CA GLY A 10 -53.06 5.49 8.47
C GLY A 10 -52.06 6.46 7.83
N ILE A 11 -52.55 7.51 7.16
CA ILE A 11 -51.71 8.47 6.44
C ILE A 11 -51.03 9.46 7.41
N VAL A 12 -51.70 9.85 8.50
CA VAL A 12 -51.13 10.78 9.50
C VAL A 12 -50.03 10.12 10.34
N GLY A 13 -50.10 8.79 10.58
CA GLY A 13 -49.03 8.06 11.28
C GLY A 13 -47.75 7.92 10.47
N LEU A 14 -47.85 7.82 9.14
CA LEU A 14 -46.71 7.61 8.25
C LEU A 14 -45.91 8.90 8.00
N ILE A 15 -46.56 10.07 8.08
CA ILE A 15 -45.93 11.39 7.97
C ILE A 15 -45.13 11.74 9.25
N LEU A 16 -45.56 11.27 10.43
CA LEU A 16 -44.83 11.48 11.69
C LEU A 16 -43.59 10.58 11.86
N CYS A 17 -43.56 9.40 11.21
CA CYS A 17 -42.35 8.57 11.19
C CYS A 17 -41.28 9.10 10.23
N PHE A 18 -41.65 9.84 9.19
CA PHE A 18 -40.70 10.45 8.25
C PHE A 18 -40.04 11.74 8.79
N SER A 19 -40.62 12.40 9.81
CA SER A 19 -40.02 13.58 10.44
C SER A 19 -39.01 13.26 11.56
N MET A 20 -38.88 12.01 11.99
CA MET A 20 -37.87 11.60 12.98
C MET A 20 -36.55 11.10 12.37
N ILE A 21 -36.48 10.92 11.03
CA ILE A 21 -35.24 10.51 10.35
C ILE A 21 -34.43 11.73 9.87
N ALA A 22 -35.02 12.93 9.85
CA ALA A 22 -34.35 14.16 9.39
C ALA A 22 -33.59 14.94 10.48
N SER A 23 -33.41 14.37 11.67
CA SER A 23 -32.69 15.01 12.80
C SER A 23 -31.43 14.26 13.24
N PHE A 24 -30.87 13.40 12.39
CA PHE A 24 -29.41 13.29 12.35
C PHE A 24 -28.87 14.46 11.54
N SER A 25 -29.05 15.67 12.09
CA SER A 25 -28.17 16.78 11.81
C SER A 25 -26.77 16.29 12.17
N VAL A 26 -26.09 15.78 11.15
CA VAL A 26 -24.65 15.60 11.14
C VAL A 26 -24.11 16.96 11.52
N ASN A 27 -23.75 17.13 12.79
CA ASN A 27 -22.78 18.13 13.16
C ASN A 27 -21.50 17.66 12.47
N VAL A 28 -21.36 18.01 11.18
CA VAL A 28 -20.05 18.22 10.59
C VAL A 28 -19.53 19.41 11.36
N PHE A 29 -18.97 19.14 12.55
CA PHE A 29 -17.92 19.98 13.05
C PHE A 29 -16.84 19.91 11.97
N ALA A 30 -16.88 20.86 11.06
CA ALA A 30 -15.68 21.40 10.46
C ALA A 30 -14.90 22.02 11.64
N PHE A 31 -14.33 21.14 12.47
CA PHE A 31 -13.13 21.49 13.19
C PHE A 31 -12.14 21.77 12.07
N GLU A 32 -11.95 23.06 11.78
CA GLU A 32 -10.77 23.55 11.10
C GLU A 32 -9.61 23.24 12.04
N ASN A 33 -9.28 21.96 12.13
CA ASN A 33 -8.02 21.53 12.67
C ASN A 33 -7.03 22.21 11.75
N ASN A 34 -6.28 23.15 12.31
CA ASN A 34 -4.90 23.40 11.90
C ASN A 34 -4.07 22.11 12.09
N THR A 35 -4.54 20.96 11.60
CA THR A 35 -3.67 19.88 11.16
C THR A 35 -2.82 20.55 10.11
N LYS A 36 -1.57 20.84 10.48
CA LYS A 36 -0.53 20.95 9.49
C LYS A 36 -0.69 19.69 8.66
N GLU A 37 -1.17 19.81 7.42
CA GLU A 37 -0.96 18.78 6.43
C GLU A 37 0.56 18.70 6.27
N THR A 38 1.21 17.99 7.17
CA THR A 38 2.47 17.35 6.86
C THR A 38 2.11 16.32 5.82
N SER A 39 2.06 16.76 4.57
CA SER A 39 2.18 15.91 3.40
C SER A 39 3.38 15.03 3.69
N GLY A 40 3.09 13.77 4.07
CA GLY A 40 4.10 12.76 4.28
C GLY A 40 5.07 12.80 3.11
N LYS A 41 6.37 12.83 3.40
CA LYS A 41 7.35 12.81 2.33
C LYS A 41 7.29 11.43 1.68
N THR A 42 6.96 11.40 0.41
CA THR A 42 7.07 10.19 -0.41
C THR A 42 8.41 10.24 -1.15
N THR A 43 9.22 9.21 -1.00
CA THR A 43 10.48 9.04 -1.72
C THR A 43 10.45 7.76 -2.53
N SER A 44 10.92 7.80 -3.76
CA SER A 44 11.03 6.62 -4.62
C SER A 44 12.45 6.45 -5.13
N TYR A 45 12.88 5.21 -5.27
CA TYR A 45 14.18 4.86 -5.82
C TYR A 45 14.15 3.47 -6.45
N SER A 46 15.18 3.17 -7.24
CA SER A 46 15.38 1.84 -7.80
C SER A 46 16.84 1.44 -7.69
N ARG A 47 17.10 0.14 -7.52
CA ARG A 47 18.46 -0.39 -7.39
C ARG A 47 18.57 -1.78 -8.01
N VAL A 48 19.70 -2.04 -8.66
CA VAL A 48 20.06 -3.38 -9.12
C VAL A 48 20.44 -4.20 -7.89
N VAL A 49 19.96 -5.44 -7.82
CA VAL A 49 20.24 -6.35 -6.72
C VAL A 49 20.84 -7.65 -7.25
N THR A 50 21.63 -8.32 -6.41
CA THR A 50 22.16 -9.65 -6.73
C THR A 50 21.05 -10.70 -6.62
N LYS A 51 21.26 -11.89 -7.20
CA LYS A 51 20.34 -13.03 -7.03
C LYS A 51 20.14 -13.38 -5.56
N GLN A 52 21.20 -13.35 -4.74
CA GLN A 52 21.12 -13.61 -3.30
C GLN A 52 20.26 -12.56 -2.58
N GLN A 53 20.42 -11.27 -2.91
CA GLN A 53 19.59 -10.20 -2.34
C GLN A 53 18.12 -10.34 -2.76
N ALA A 54 17.86 -10.79 -4.00
CA ALA A 54 16.52 -11.09 -4.47
C ALA A 54 15.89 -12.27 -3.70
N VAL A 55 16.65 -13.34 -3.43
CA VAL A 55 16.22 -14.47 -2.59
C VAL A 55 15.88 -13.99 -1.18
N GLU A 56 16.78 -13.25 -0.53
CA GLU A 56 16.58 -12.71 0.82
C GLU A 56 15.36 -11.80 0.88
N ARG A 57 15.12 -11.00 -0.17
CA ARG A 57 13.93 -10.17 -0.27
C ARG A 57 12.66 -11.03 -0.29
N ILE A 58 12.57 -12.00 -1.19
CA ILE A 58 11.40 -12.89 -1.30
C ILE A 58 11.16 -13.65 0.02
N MET A 59 12.22 -14.20 0.63
CA MET A 59 12.12 -14.86 1.93
C MET A 59 11.51 -13.94 2.99
N LYS A 60 11.97 -12.68 3.05
CA LYS A 60 11.49 -11.70 4.01
C LYS A 60 10.02 -11.32 3.78
N VAL A 61 9.65 -11.01 2.54
CA VAL A 61 8.32 -10.41 2.24
C VAL A 61 7.24 -11.47 2.10
N SER A 62 7.56 -12.61 1.48
CA SER A 62 6.64 -13.73 1.28
C SER A 62 6.67 -14.75 2.42
N ASN A 63 7.57 -14.58 3.41
CA ASN A 63 7.76 -15.49 4.55
C ASN A 63 7.95 -16.96 4.12
N VAL A 64 8.82 -17.18 3.13
CA VAL A 64 9.12 -18.50 2.55
C VAL A 64 10.55 -18.94 2.83
N SER A 65 10.83 -20.24 2.66
CA SER A 65 12.19 -20.78 2.75
C SER A 65 13.08 -20.31 1.59
N SER A 66 14.40 -20.34 1.77
CA SER A 66 15.38 -20.06 0.70
C SER A 66 15.13 -20.89 -0.55
N SER A 67 14.90 -22.20 -0.39
CA SER A 67 14.64 -23.10 -1.53
C SER A 67 13.39 -22.70 -2.32
N LYS A 68 12.34 -22.25 -1.64
CA LYS A 68 11.11 -21.81 -2.30
C LYS A 68 11.30 -20.46 -2.99
N ALA A 69 12.03 -19.53 -2.36
CA ALA A 69 12.41 -18.26 -2.98
C ALA A 69 13.26 -18.46 -4.24
N GLU A 70 14.26 -19.35 -4.20
CA GLU A 70 15.07 -19.72 -5.36
C GLU A 70 14.23 -20.32 -6.48
N THR A 71 13.24 -21.16 -6.13
CA THR A 71 12.30 -21.74 -7.10
C THR A 71 11.47 -20.66 -7.80
N ILE A 72 10.95 -19.68 -7.05
CA ILE A 72 10.20 -18.54 -7.61
C ILE A 72 11.06 -17.76 -8.61
N LEU A 73 12.33 -17.50 -8.28
CA LEU A 73 13.26 -16.83 -9.19
C LEU A 73 13.53 -17.65 -10.45
N ALA A 74 13.76 -18.96 -10.30
CA ALA A 74 14.02 -19.86 -11.43
C ALA A 74 12.80 -19.97 -12.36
N GLU A 75 11.59 -20.01 -11.82
CA GLU A 75 10.35 -19.98 -12.61
C GLU A 75 10.22 -18.69 -13.42
N ALA A 76 10.52 -17.54 -12.80
CA ALA A 76 10.52 -16.24 -13.50
C ALA A 76 11.59 -16.16 -14.60
N GLU A 77 12.81 -16.67 -14.33
CA GLU A 77 13.90 -16.78 -15.32
C GLU A 77 13.48 -17.67 -16.50
N ALA A 78 12.89 -18.84 -16.25
CA ALA A 78 12.44 -19.78 -17.27
C ALA A 78 11.32 -19.21 -18.15
N ILE A 79 10.36 -18.48 -17.56
CA ILE A 79 9.31 -17.78 -18.33
C ILE A 79 9.94 -16.75 -19.26
N ALA A 80 10.87 -15.92 -18.75
CA ALA A 80 11.58 -14.93 -19.55
C ALA A 80 12.41 -15.55 -20.70
N GLU A 81 12.92 -16.76 -20.51
CA GLU A 81 13.58 -17.53 -21.57
C GLU A 81 12.60 -18.05 -22.62
N SER A 82 11.44 -18.59 -22.22
CA SER A 82 10.45 -19.16 -23.16
C SER A 82 9.87 -18.14 -24.15
N VAL A 83 9.78 -16.87 -23.76
CA VAL A 83 9.34 -15.77 -24.63
C VAL A 83 10.33 -15.53 -25.79
N LYS A 84 11.59 -15.95 -25.66
CA LYS A 84 12.62 -15.78 -26.71
C LYS A 84 12.40 -16.70 -27.91
N ASP A 85 11.77 -17.86 -27.71
CA ASP A 85 11.62 -18.88 -28.75
C ASP A 85 10.44 -18.63 -29.70
N GLY A 86 9.52 -17.72 -29.35
CA GLY A 86 8.24 -17.56 -30.02
C GLY A 86 8.18 -16.65 -31.26
N ASP A 87 9.11 -15.70 -31.44
CA ASP A 87 8.87 -14.66 -32.47
C ASP A 87 10.08 -14.15 -33.29
N ARG A 88 11.35 -14.33 -32.90
CA ARG A 88 12.50 -13.83 -33.72
C ARG A 88 13.80 -14.63 -33.51
N MET A 89 13.81 -15.89 -33.96
CA MET A 89 15.03 -16.71 -34.05
C MET A 89 16.01 -16.13 -35.08
N SER A 90 17.01 -15.35 -34.63
CA SER A 90 18.35 -15.26 -35.26
C SER A 90 19.23 -14.17 -34.63
N LEU A 91 18.67 -13.15 -33.96
CA LEU A 91 19.44 -12.02 -33.39
C LEU A 91 19.56 -12.07 -31.86
N MET A 92 18.90 -13.01 -31.18
CA MET A 92 18.80 -13.10 -29.71
C MET A 92 19.87 -13.96 -29.03
N ALA A 93 20.97 -14.30 -29.71
CA ALA A 93 21.92 -15.33 -29.26
C ALA A 93 22.66 -15.03 -27.93
N SER A 94 22.47 -13.86 -27.30
CA SER A 94 23.02 -13.56 -25.99
C SER A 94 22.18 -12.50 -25.29
N ALA A 95 21.15 -12.94 -24.55
CA ALA A 95 20.41 -12.09 -23.65
C ALA A 95 20.77 -12.46 -22.20
N SER A 96 21.16 -11.47 -21.40
CA SER A 96 21.41 -11.66 -19.97
C SER A 96 20.23 -11.16 -19.16
N THR A 97 20.06 -11.70 -17.95
CA THR A 97 19.04 -11.25 -17.01
C THR A 97 19.68 -10.68 -15.75
N TYR A 98 18.99 -9.74 -15.11
CA TYR A 98 19.38 -9.24 -13.80
C TYR A 98 18.15 -8.76 -13.01
N TYR A 99 18.32 -8.61 -11.70
CA TYR A 99 17.24 -8.26 -10.78
C TYR A 99 17.29 -6.79 -10.39
N LYS A 100 16.13 -6.17 -10.26
CA LYS A 100 16.00 -4.77 -9.86
C LYS A 100 14.85 -4.58 -8.89
N GLU A 101 15.07 -3.84 -7.81
CA GLU A 101 14.00 -3.39 -6.93
C GLU A 101 13.55 -1.99 -7.36
N PHE A 102 12.23 -1.77 -7.36
CA PHE A 102 11.62 -0.43 -7.35
C PHE A 102 10.88 -0.26 -6.03
N ILE A 103 11.19 0.81 -5.31
CA ILE A 103 10.72 1.04 -3.94
C ILE A 103 10.14 2.45 -3.83
N ILE A 104 9.02 2.56 -3.13
CA ILE A 104 8.38 3.80 -2.70
C ILE A 104 8.23 3.76 -1.18
N GLU A 105 8.88 4.68 -0.48
CA GLU A 105 8.73 4.87 0.95
C GLU A 105 7.81 6.06 1.22
N ASN A 106 6.84 5.87 2.11
CA ASN A 106 5.93 6.92 2.52
C ASN A 106 6.05 7.17 4.03
N ASP A 107 6.33 8.43 4.41
CA ASP A 107 6.35 8.90 5.79
C ASP A 107 4.93 9.26 6.28
N TYR A 108 4.52 8.68 7.40
CA TYR A 108 3.23 8.91 8.05
C TYR A 108 3.29 9.97 9.15
N GLY A 109 4.48 10.48 9.46
CA GLY A 109 4.78 11.38 10.57
C GLY A 109 5.25 10.61 11.81
N ALA A 110 5.85 11.33 12.75
CA ALA A 110 6.32 10.80 14.04
C ALA A 110 7.30 9.59 13.93
N GLY A 111 8.06 9.52 12.83
CA GLY A 111 9.06 8.47 12.59
C GLY A 111 8.53 7.19 11.95
N PHE A 112 7.22 7.13 11.68
CA PHE A 112 6.58 5.96 11.09
C PHE A 112 6.62 6.01 9.57
N THR A 113 7.28 5.05 8.95
CA THR A 113 7.38 4.96 7.48
C THR A 113 7.00 3.56 7.01
N VAL A 114 6.35 3.48 5.86
CA VAL A 114 6.02 2.21 5.21
C VAL A 114 6.69 2.18 3.85
N GLU A 115 7.36 1.08 3.55
CA GLU A 115 7.93 0.77 2.24
C GLU A 115 6.91 -0.03 1.44
N ALA A 116 6.62 0.40 0.21
CA ALA A 116 6.04 -0.43 -0.83
C ALA A 116 7.12 -0.72 -1.88
N GLY A 117 7.22 -1.95 -2.37
CA GLY A 117 8.21 -2.27 -3.39
C GLY A 117 7.80 -3.42 -4.28
N CYS A 118 8.51 -3.57 -5.39
CA CYS A 118 8.41 -4.73 -6.26
C CYS A 118 9.79 -5.17 -6.76
N LEU A 119 9.94 -6.48 -6.96
CA LEU A 119 11.13 -7.10 -7.52
C LEU A 119 10.90 -7.39 -8.99
N LEU A 120 11.80 -6.89 -9.84
CA LEU A 120 11.70 -6.96 -11.28
C LEU A 120 12.79 -7.87 -11.83
N LEU A 121 12.44 -8.65 -12.86
CA LEU A 121 13.40 -9.32 -13.73
C LEU A 121 13.58 -8.46 -14.99
N ILE A 122 14.82 -8.04 -15.26
CA ILE A 122 15.19 -7.29 -16.46
C ILE A 122 15.95 -8.20 -17.39
N THR A 123 15.58 -8.20 -18.68
CA THR A 123 16.37 -8.84 -19.75
C THR A 123 17.09 -7.77 -20.55
N ARG A 124 18.39 -7.97 -20.77
CA ARG A 124 19.25 -7.16 -21.63
C ARG A 124 19.70 -7.97 -22.84
N TYR A 125 19.44 -7.47 -24.02
CA TYR A 125 19.95 -8.04 -25.26
C TYR A 125 21.40 -7.62 -25.52
N SER A 126 22.09 -8.37 -26.39
CA SER A 126 23.45 -8.03 -26.86
C SER A 126 23.54 -6.66 -27.54
N SER A 127 22.42 -6.13 -28.07
CA SER A 127 22.33 -4.77 -28.61
C SER A 127 22.38 -3.66 -27.55
N GLY A 128 22.30 -4.02 -26.26
CA GLY A 128 22.15 -3.07 -25.15
C GLY A 128 20.70 -2.75 -24.81
N HIS A 129 19.74 -3.16 -25.65
CA HIS A 129 18.32 -2.94 -25.37
C HIS A 129 17.84 -3.73 -24.15
N GLU A 130 17.11 -3.06 -23.27
CA GLU A 130 16.60 -3.62 -22.02
C GLU A 130 15.09 -3.50 -21.92
N TYR A 131 14.48 -4.51 -21.30
CA TYR A 131 13.07 -4.50 -20.96
C TYR A 131 12.80 -5.25 -19.66
N ILE A 132 11.68 -4.91 -19.04
CA ILE A 132 11.15 -5.57 -17.85
C ILE A 132 10.45 -6.85 -18.31
N SER A 133 11.06 -7.99 -18.03
CA SER A 133 10.55 -9.31 -18.42
C SER A 133 9.38 -9.75 -17.53
N SER A 134 9.48 -9.50 -16.24
CA SER A 134 8.43 -9.84 -15.29
C SER A 134 8.54 -9.04 -14.00
N ILE A 135 7.41 -8.96 -13.30
CA ILE A 135 7.38 -8.61 -11.89
C ILE A 135 7.32 -9.93 -11.13
N ILE A 136 8.29 -10.15 -10.24
CA ILE A 136 8.48 -11.42 -9.53
C ILE A 136 7.64 -11.44 -8.26
N ASP A 137 7.68 -10.35 -7.48
CA ASP A 137 7.00 -10.21 -6.20
C ASP A 137 6.76 -8.72 -5.91
N ASP A 138 5.73 -8.42 -5.12
CA ASP A 138 5.47 -7.09 -4.58
C ASP A 138 5.15 -7.15 -3.09
N TRP A 139 5.35 -6.04 -2.40
CA TRP A 139 5.21 -6.02 -0.94
C TRP A 139 4.89 -4.65 -0.40
N THR A 140 4.30 -4.65 0.79
CA THR A 140 4.41 -3.54 1.73
C THR A 140 4.95 -4.01 3.07
N ILE A 141 5.88 -3.25 3.65
CA ILE A 141 6.46 -3.55 4.97
C ILE A 141 6.66 -2.27 5.79
N PRO A 142 6.51 -2.33 7.11
CA PRO A 142 6.97 -1.27 8.00
C PRO A 142 8.49 -1.10 7.84
N SER A 143 8.95 0.13 7.63
CA SER A 143 10.37 0.47 7.44
C SER A 143 10.89 1.53 8.41
N GLY A 144 9.99 2.24 9.07
CA GLY A 144 10.30 3.32 10.02
C GLY A 144 10.65 2.82 11.41
N SER A 145 10.94 3.78 12.29
CA SER A 145 11.27 3.50 13.69
C SER A 145 10.02 3.47 14.58
N GLY A 146 10.19 2.92 15.79
CA GLY A 146 9.12 2.83 16.78
C GLY A 146 8.26 1.56 16.67
N THR A 147 7.36 1.41 17.63
CA THR A 147 6.46 0.24 17.70
C THR A 147 5.12 0.59 17.09
N TYR A 148 4.84 0.03 15.93
CA TYR A 148 3.59 0.17 15.20
C TYR A 148 3.32 -1.08 14.38
N THR A 149 2.09 -1.24 13.93
CA THR A 149 1.72 -2.29 12.98
C THR A 149 1.29 -1.67 11.67
N TRP A 150 1.55 -2.39 10.58
CA TRP A 150 1.05 -2.08 9.26
C TRP A 150 0.07 -3.18 8.85
N GLU A 151 -1.16 -2.80 8.59
CA GLU A 151 -2.21 -3.66 8.05
C GLU A 151 -2.41 -3.31 6.59
N GLU A 152 -1.83 -4.13 5.70
CA GLU A 152 -1.98 -3.96 4.26
C GLU A 152 -3.44 -4.20 3.85
N ALA A 153 -4.00 -3.26 3.09
CA ALA A 153 -5.27 -3.47 2.40
C ALA A 153 -5.05 -4.01 0.98
N TYR A 154 -4.04 -3.48 0.28
CA TYR A 154 -3.50 -4.07 -0.94
C TYR A 154 -2.07 -3.57 -1.19
N CYS A 155 -1.26 -4.42 -1.83
CA CYS A 155 -0.13 -4.06 -2.67
C CYS A 155 -0.43 -4.55 -4.08
N ILE A 156 -0.26 -3.70 -5.09
CA ILE A 156 -0.40 -4.09 -6.48
C ILE A 156 0.74 -3.54 -7.30
N SER A 157 1.36 -4.41 -8.08
CA SER A 157 2.30 -4.06 -9.11
C SER A 157 1.79 -4.50 -10.48
N GLU A 158 1.90 -3.62 -11.47
CA GLU A 158 1.41 -3.90 -12.83
C GLU A 158 2.44 -3.46 -13.87
N LEU A 159 2.74 -4.37 -14.79
CA LEU A 159 3.59 -4.11 -15.92
C LEU A 159 2.77 -3.38 -17.01
N GLN A 160 3.16 -2.15 -17.34
CA GLN A 160 2.47 -1.29 -18.30
C GLN A 160 3.32 -1.14 -19.58
N GLY A 161 3.29 -2.17 -20.43
CA GLY A 161 4.18 -2.30 -21.57
C GLY A 161 5.50 -2.99 -21.19
N SER A 162 6.60 -2.75 -21.91
CA SER A 162 7.88 -3.45 -21.66
C SER A 162 8.87 -2.66 -20.78
N SER A 163 8.57 -1.40 -20.45
CA SER A 163 9.52 -0.50 -19.77
C SER A 163 8.91 0.27 -18.60
N LYS A 164 7.66 0.00 -18.24
CA LYS A 164 6.97 0.76 -17.19
C LYS A 164 6.32 -0.15 -16.19
N VAL A 165 6.49 0.14 -14.90
CA VAL A 165 5.82 -0.56 -13.80
C VAL A 165 5.05 0.44 -12.96
N TYR A 166 3.77 0.17 -12.78
CA TYR A 166 2.94 0.82 -11.78
C TYR A 166 3.08 0.06 -10.46
N LEU A 167 3.21 0.78 -9.36
CA LEU A 167 3.19 0.23 -8.00
C LEU A 167 2.22 1.07 -7.18
N GLY A 168 1.19 0.43 -6.63
CA GLY A 168 0.20 1.05 -5.77
C GLY A 168 0.07 0.29 -4.46
N ALA A 169 -0.05 1.01 -3.37
CA ALA A 169 -0.21 0.44 -2.04
C ALA A 169 -1.24 1.20 -1.21
N ARG A 170 -1.95 0.46 -0.36
CA ARG A 170 -2.88 1.01 0.62
C ARG A 170 -2.87 0.15 1.87
N GLY A 171 -3.08 0.81 3.00
CA GLY A 171 -3.29 0.12 4.26
C GLY A 171 -3.45 1.08 5.42
N VAL A 172 -3.31 0.53 6.62
CA VAL A 172 -3.50 1.23 7.87
C VAL A 172 -2.27 1.06 8.74
N ILE A 173 -1.73 2.18 9.21
CA ILE A 173 -0.80 2.15 10.33
C ILE A 173 -1.57 2.25 11.64
N GLU A 174 -1.26 1.39 12.60
CA GLU A 174 -1.79 1.44 13.96
C GLU A 174 -0.66 1.57 14.98
N VAL A 175 -0.84 2.50 15.92
CA VAL A 175 0.09 2.78 17.02
C VAL A 175 -0.66 2.67 18.34
N ALA A 176 -0.21 1.79 19.22
CA ALA A 176 -0.72 1.65 20.58
C ALA A 176 0.04 2.59 21.52
N VAL A 177 -0.66 3.51 22.18
CA VAL A 177 -0.08 4.52 23.08
C VAL A 177 -0.64 4.37 24.47
N ASN A 178 0.24 4.09 25.44
CA ASN A 178 -0.15 4.05 26.86
C ASN A 178 -0.16 5.47 27.45
N THR A 179 -1.34 6.01 27.72
CA THR A 179 -1.54 7.35 28.27
C THR A 179 -1.57 7.40 29.79
N SER A 180 -1.10 6.36 30.49
CA SER A 180 -0.91 6.41 31.95
C SER A 180 0.17 7.40 32.37
N THR A 181 1.00 7.86 31.44
CA THR A 181 2.07 8.84 31.64
C THR A 181 1.80 10.12 30.85
N SER A 182 2.33 11.25 31.32
CA SER A 182 2.29 12.52 30.60
C SER A 182 2.93 12.43 29.22
N GLY A 183 4.03 11.68 29.09
CA GLY A 183 4.70 11.42 27.80
C GLY A 183 3.78 10.70 26.81
N GLY A 184 3.02 9.70 27.26
CA GLY A 184 2.03 9.02 26.41
C GLY A 184 0.90 9.95 25.93
N ILE A 185 0.43 10.85 26.79
CA ILE A 185 -0.58 11.85 26.40
C ILE A 185 -0.01 12.80 25.33
N GLN A 186 1.21 13.30 25.53
CA GLN A 186 1.89 14.16 24.57
C GLN A 186 2.09 13.46 23.23
N PHE A 187 2.56 12.22 23.23
CA PHE A 187 2.78 11.44 22.02
C PHE A 187 1.47 11.13 21.27
N LYS A 188 0.39 10.81 21.98
CA LYS A 188 -0.96 10.70 21.38
C LYS A 188 -1.36 12.00 20.69
N ASN A 189 -1.13 13.15 21.32
CA ASN A 189 -1.46 14.45 20.74
C ASN A 189 -0.57 14.77 19.52
N GLU A 190 0.70 14.38 19.54
CA GLU A 190 1.60 14.47 18.38
C GLU A 190 1.08 13.65 17.20
N LEU A 191 0.70 12.39 17.43
CA LEU A 191 0.08 11.52 16.42
C LEU A 191 -1.16 12.17 15.79
N VAL A 192 -2.06 12.71 16.63
CA VAL A 192 -3.25 13.42 16.15
C VAL A 192 -2.86 14.65 15.32
N SER A 193 -1.82 15.38 15.73
CA SER A 193 -1.35 16.57 15.01
C SER A 193 -0.80 16.25 13.62
N VAL A 194 -0.27 15.04 13.40
CA VAL A 194 0.18 14.55 12.09
C VAL A 194 -0.90 13.74 11.37
N GLY A 195 -2.16 13.81 11.81
CA GLY A 195 -3.31 13.27 11.10
C GLY A 195 -3.67 11.82 11.41
N PHE A 196 -3.19 11.25 12.53
CA PHE A 196 -3.76 10.01 13.05
C PHE A 196 -5.12 10.28 13.71
N THR A 197 -6.00 9.30 13.63
CA THR A 197 -7.30 9.29 14.30
C THR A 197 -7.27 8.33 15.49
N VAL A 198 -7.88 8.71 16.61
CA VAL A 198 -8.02 7.81 17.75
C VAL A 198 -9.18 6.86 17.47
N SER A 199 -8.90 5.56 17.36
CA SER A 199 -9.88 4.55 16.94
C SER A 199 -10.63 3.92 18.12
N THR A 200 -9.89 3.50 19.15
CA THR A 200 -10.43 2.85 20.36
C THR A 200 -9.46 3.00 21.54
N SER A 201 -9.91 2.64 22.74
CA SER A 201 -9.09 2.60 23.94
C SER A 201 -9.41 1.38 24.79
N ILE A 202 -8.38 0.73 25.35
CA ILE A 202 -8.51 -0.38 26.30
C ILE A 202 -7.70 0.00 27.54
N GLY A 203 -8.38 0.23 28.67
CA GLY A 203 -7.74 0.76 29.87
C GLY A 203 -7.08 2.11 29.61
N SER A 204 -5.77 2.22 29.83
CA SER A 204 -4.97 3.41 29.53
C SER A 204 -4.31 3.39 28.15
N THR A 205 -4.55 2.36 27.33
CA THR A 205 -3.95 2.25 25.99
C THR A 205 -4.92 2.75 24.93
N TYR A 206 -4.51 3.75 24.16
CA TYR A 206 -5.23 4.28 23.01
C TYR A 206 -4.62 3.76 21.71
N TYR A 207 -5.45 3.39 20.75
CA TYR A 207 -5.01 2.92 19.43
C TYR A 207 -5.25 4.03 18.40
N CYS A 208 -4.16 4.63 17.94
CA CYS A 208 -4.16 5.68 16.93
C CYS A 208 -3.95 5.05 15.55
N ARG A 209 -4.82 5.37 14.59
CA ARG A 209 -4.79 4.81 13.23
C ARG A 209 -4.70 5.89 12.17
N LYS A 210 -3.95 5.64 11.11
CA LYS A 210 -3.91 6.48 9.92
C LYS A 210 -3.98 5.60 8.68
N VAL A 211 -4.96 5.89 7.82
CA VAL A 211 -5.14 5.19 6.54
C VAL A 211 -4.50 6.01 5.44
N LYS A 212 -3.73 5.38 4.56
CA LYS A 212 -3.15 6.07 3.41
C LYS A 212 -3.14 5.14 2.20
N SER A 213 -3.26 5.77 1.03
CA SER A 213 -3.04 5.17 -0.27
C SER A 213 -1.97 6.00 -0.96
N TRP A 214 -1.05 5.34 -1.65
CA TRP A 214 -0.05 5.99 -2.48
C TRP A 214 0.27 5.09 -3.67
N ASP A 215 0.75 5.72 -4.72
CA ASP A 215 1.19 5.04 -5.92
C ASP A 215 2.44 5.73 -6.49
N GLY A 216 3.08 5.03 -7.41
CA GLY A 216 4.18 5.55 -8.19
C GLY A 216 4.38 4.73 -9.43
N THR A 217 5.09 5.31 -10.37
CA THR A 217 5.43 4.65 -11.64
C THR A 217 6.93 4.68 -11.83
N TYR A 218 7.50 3.51 -12.06
CA TYR A 218 8.88 3.36 -12.47
C TYR A 218 8.97 3.27 -13.99
N TYR A 219 9.89 4.05 -14.56
CA TYR A 219 10.25 3.99 -15.96
C TYR A 219 11.64 3.38 -16.08
N HIS A 220 11.71 2.20 -16.68
CA HIS A 220 12.96 1.59 -17.06
C HIS A 220 13.51 2.34 -18.28
N PRO A 221 14.72 2.93 -18.17
CA PRO A 221 15.29 3.68 -19.27
C PRO A 221 15.49 2.74 -20.46
N PHE A 222 14.99 3.14 -21.63
CA PHE A 222 15.39 2.52 -22.88
C PHE A 222 16.84 2.92 -23.14
N ILE A 223 17.73 1.93 -23.17
CA ILE A 223 19.12 2.07 -23.65
C ILE A 223 19.20 1.53 -25.07
#